data_AF-A0A3C0QM24-F1
#
_entry.id   AF-A0A3C0QM24-F1
#
_cell.length_a   1.000
_cell.length_b   1.000
_cell.length_c   1.000
_cell.angle_alpha   90.00
_cell.angle_beta   90.00
_cell.angle_gamma   90.00
#
_symmetry.space_group_name_H-M   'P 1'
#
loop_
_entity.id
_entity.type
_entity.pdbx_description
1 polymer ?
#
loop_
_entity_poly.entity_id
_entity_poly.type
_entity_poly.pdbx_seq_one_letter_code
_entity_poly.pdbx_strand_id
1 'polypeptide(L)'
;MHNYQRIRDLREDADMTQKEVAEKLYLHLTQYRRYECGESELPMNIAISIANLYHVSLDYIAGLSNSKRGLTESELNPVETQLLIEFHTLSPINQGRLLERLTVLSEQSCI
;
A
#
# COMPACT_ATOMS: atom_id res chain seq x y z
N MET A 1 17.88 13.45 -8.26
CA MET A 1 16.51 14.01 -8.32
C MET A 1 15.57 12.84 -8.11
N HIS A 2 14.81 12.80 -7.01
CA HIS A 2 13.90 11.69 -6.72
C HIS A 2 12.66 11.85 -7.61
N ASN A 3 12.54 11.01 -8.64
CA ASN A 3 11.35 10.98 -9.49
C ASN A 3 10.28 10.15 -8.76
N TYR A 4 9.15 10.76 -8.41
CA TYR A 4 8.03 10.07 -7.78
C TYR A 4 7.17 9.35 -8.83
N GLN A 5 7.80 8.44 -9.59
CA GLN A 5 7.18 7.73 -10.70
C GLN A 5 5.88 7.03 -10.28
N ARG A 6 5.82 6.48 -9.07
CA ARG A 6 4.63 5.80 -8.56
C ARG A 6 3.41 6.70 -8.40
N ILE A 7 3.61 8.00 -8.17
CA ILE A 7 2.49 8.96 -8.10
C ILE A 7 1.89 9.17 -9.49
N ARG A 8 2.75 9.23 -10.52
CA ARG A 8 2.33 9.26 -11.93
C ARG A 8 1.59 7.99 -12.29
N ASP A 9 2.18 6.83 -11.98
CA ASP A 9 1.61 5.54 -12.32
C ASP A 9 0.22 5.37 -11.68
N LEU A 10 0.06 5.72 -10.39
CA LEU A 10 -1.24 5.66 -9.71
C LEU A 10 -2.29 6.59 -10.34
N ARG A 11 -1.87 7.78 -10.76
CA ARG A 11 -2.76 8.72 -11.45
C ARG A 11 -3.21 8.17 -12.80
N GLU A 12 -2.29 7.60 -13.57
CA GLU A 12 -2.56 7.03 -14.89
C GLU A 12 -3.40 5.76 -14.80
N ASP A 13 -3.12 4.88 -13.84
CA ASP A 13 -3.96 3.71 -13.51
C ASP A 13 -5.41 4.09 -13.13
N ALA A 14 -5.61 5.30 -12.59
CA ALA A 14 -6.91 5.81 -12.19
C ALA A 14 -7.59 6.65 -13.29
N ASP A 15 -7.01 6.73 -14.49
CA ASP A 15 -7.49 7.55 -15.62
C ASP A 15 -7.68 9.04 -15.26
N MET A 16 -6.89 9.55 -14.32
CA MET A 16 -7.01 10.93 -13.83
C MET A 16 -6.02 11.88 -14.51
N THR A 17 -6.47 13.09 -14.77
CA THR A 17 -5.61 14.21 -15.18
C THR A 17 -4.89 14.81 -13.97
N GLN A 18 -3.75 15.46 -14.21
CA GLN A 18 -3.02 16.18 -13.15
C GLN A 18 -3.88 17.25 -12.47
N LYS A 19 -4.82 17.86 -13.22
CA LYS A 19 -5.73 18.87 -12.70
C LYS A 19 -6.75 18.26 -11.73
N GLU A 20 -7.36 17.13 -12.08
CA GLU A 20 -8.32 16.46 -11.20
C GLU A 20 -7.67 16.01 -9.90
N VAL A 21 -6.45 15.45 -9.95
CA VAL A 21 -5.74 15.06 -8.72
C VAL A 21 -5.40 16.29 -7.87
N ALA A 22 -4.92 17.36 -8.49
CA ALA A 22 -4.64 18.60 -7.78
C ALA A 22 -5.89 19.15 -7.08
N GLU A 23 -7.03 19.16 -7.75
CA GLU A 23 -8.32 19.57 -7.17
C GLU A 23 -8.74 18.67 -6.00
N LYS A 24 -8.65 17.33 -6.15
CA LYS A 24 -8.98 16.38 -5.07
C LYS A 24 -8.08 16.52 -3.85
N LEU A 25 -6.82 16.93 -4.04
CA LEU A 25 -5.84 17.12 -2.98
C LEU A 25 -5.80 18.57 -2.46
N TYR A 26 -6.67 19.45 -2.95
CA TYR A 26 -6.67 20.88 -2.63
C TYR A 26 -5.32 21.58 -2.89
N LEU A 27 -4.69 21.23 -4.01
CA LEU A 27 -3.41 21.76 -4.47
C LEU A 27 -3.57 22.58 -5.75
N HIS A 28 -2.62 23.49 -5.98
CA HIS A 28 -2.47 24.08 -7.30
C HIS A 28 -1.90 23.04 -8.30
N LEU A 29 -2.37 23.07 -9.55
CA LEU A 29 -1.89 22.19 -10.63
C LEU A 29 -0.36 22.18 -10.74
N THR A 30 0.26 23.37 -10.68
CA THR A 30 1.72 23.52 -10.77
C THR A 30 2.45 22.85 -9.62
N GLN A 31 1.85 22.86 -8.42
CA GLN A 31 2.42 22.22 -7.22
C GLN A 31 2.35 20.70 -7.35
N TYR A 32 1.20 20.15 -7.76
CA TYR A 32 1.08 18.71 -8.02
C TYR A 32 2.04 18.23 -9.12
N ARG A 33 2.15 18.96 -10.23
CA ARG A 33 3.09 18.67 -11.31
C ARG A 33 4.54 18.63 -10.82
N ARG A 34 4.94 19.58 -9.96
CA ARG A 34 6.28 19.63 -9.37
C ARG A 34 6.59 18.39 -8.53
N TYR A 35 5.61 17.90 -7.77
CA TYR A 35 5.75 16.65 -7.04
C TYR A 35 5.90 15.46 -7.98
N GLU A 36 5.04 15.33 -8.98
CA GLU A 36 5.08 14.20 -9.92
C GLU A 36 6.41 14.15 -10.72
N CYS A 37 6.99 15.30 -11.05
CA CYS A 37 8.28 15.38 -11.74
C CYS A 37 9.51 15.33 -10.82
N GLY A 38 9.34 15.35 -9.49
CA GLY A 38 10.46 15.43 -8.54
C GLY A 38 11.17 16.79 -8.53
N GLU A 39 10.53 17.84 -9.05
CA GLU A 39 11.01 19.23 -9.00
C GLU A 39 10.87 19.84 -7.59
N SER A 40 10.06 19.23 -6.72
CA SER A 40 9.92 19.60 -5.32
C SER A 40 9.77 18.35 -4.46
N GLU A 41 10.31 18.39 -3.25
CA GLU A 41 10.14 17.32 -2.27
C GLU A 41 8.65 17.19 -1.91
N LEU A 42 8.16 15.96 -1.82
CA LEU A 42 6.77 15.66 -1.47
C LEU A 42 6.59 15.76 0.06
N PRO A 43 5.80 16.71 0.57
CA PRO A 43 5.52 16.80 1.99
C PRO A 43 4.75 15.58 2.49
N MET A 44 5.04 15.12 3.71
CA MET A 44 4.43 13.91 4.29
C MET A 44 2.90 13.96 4.32
N ASN A 45 2.30 15.12 4.65
CA ASN A 45 0.85 15.28 4.65
C ASN A 45 0.24 15.08 3.25
N ILE A 46 0.94 15.50 2.19
CA ILE A 46 0.50 15.27 0.81
C ILE A 46 0.68 13.81 0.42
N ALA A 47 1.78 13.18 0.84
CA ALA A 47 1.98 11.74 0.64
C ALA A 47 0.85 10.91 1.27
N ILE A 48 0.43 11.26 2.50
CA ILE A 48 -0.72 10.65 3.19
C ILE A 48 -2.02 10.87 2.39
N SER A 49 -2.26 12.08 1.89
CA SER A 49 -3.46 12.35 1.07
C SER A 49 -3.48 11.56 -0.24
N ILE A 50 -2.32 11.39 -0.89
CA ILE A 50 -2.18 10.56 -2.09
C ILE A 50 -2.41 9.07 -1.76
N ALA A 51 -1.84 8.59 -0.65
CA ALA A 51 -2.05 7.22 -0.16
C ALA A 51 -3.54 6.93 0.07
N ASN A 52 -4.24 7.85 0.73
CA ASN A 52 -5.67 7.73 0.96
C ASN A 52 -6.48 7.81 -0.35
N LEU A 53 -6.14 8.73 -1.26
CA LEU A 53 -6.84 8.90 -2.53
C LEU A 53 -6.82 7.62 -3.38
N TYR A 54 -5.67 6.95 -3.44
CA TYR A 54 -5.49 5.75 -4.26
C TYR A 54 -5.61 4.45 -3.47
N HIS A 55 -5.93 4.53 -2.18
CA HIS A 55 -5.98 3.39 -1.26
C HIS A 55 -4.73 2.51 -1.33
N VAL A 56 -3.55 3.14 -1.17
CA VAL A 56 -2.24 2.50 -1.18
C VAL A 56 -1.45 2.85 0.10
N SER A 57 -0.41 2.09 0.41
CA SER A 57 0.48 2.36 1.53
C SER A 57 1.53 3.44 1.19
N LEU A 58 2.05 4.10 2.21
CA LEU A 58 3.19 5.02 2.05
C LEU A 58 4.44 4.28 1.56
N ASP A 59 4.65 3.04 1.99
CA ASP A 59 5.75 2.18 1.51
C ASP A 59 5.65 1.93 0.02
N TYR A 60 4.42 1.76 -0.50
CA TYR A 60 4.21 1.71 -1.94
C TYR A 60 4.61 3.03 -2.58
N ILE A 61 4.12 4.19 -2.13
CA ILE A 61 4.47 5.47 -2.75
C ILE A 61 5.99 5.73 -2.71
N ALA A 62 6.66 5.39 -1.61
CA ALA A 62 8.08 5.57 -1.40
C ALA A 62 8.98 4.59 -2.18
N GLY A 63 8.39 3.55 -2.80
CA GLY A 63 9.16 2.55 -3.53
C GLY A 63 9.79 1.45 -2.67
N LEU A 64 9.37 1.34 -1.40
CA LEU A 64 9.88 0.36 -0.43
C LEU A 64 9.17 -0.99 -0.53
N SER A 65 7.98 -1.04 -1.13
CA SER A 65 7.19 -2.26 -1.33
C SER A 65 6.51 -2.28 -2.69
N ASN A 66 6.37 -3.45 -3.32
CA ASN A 66 5.56 -3.59 -4.55
C ASN A 66 4.08 -3.90 -4.27
N SER A 67 3.71 -4.15 -3.00
CA SER A 67 2.31 -4.32 -2.62
C SER A 67 1.65 -2.95 -2.48
N LYS A 68 0.59 -2.69 -3.28
CA LYS A 68 -0.14 -1.41 -3.27
C LYS A 68 -0.66 -1.06 -1.88
N ARG A 69 -1.30 -1.98 -1.15
CA ARG A 69 -1.86 -1.70 0.19
C ARG A 69 -0.98 -2.11 1.36
N GLY A 70 -0.07 -3.06 1.16
CA GLY A 70 0.53 -3.76 2.30
C GLY A 70 -0.51 -4.54 3.13
N LEU A 71 -0.11 -4.99 4.31
CA LEU A 71 -1.02 -5.53 5.32
C LEU A 71 -1.25 -4.41 6.35
N THR A 72 -2.44 -3.81 6.36
CA THR A 72 -2.79 -2.83 7.40
C THR A 72 -3.60 -3.52 8.48
N GLU A 73 -3.27 -3.27 9.76
CA GLU A 73 -4.02 -3.85 10.90
C GLU A 73 -5.53 -3.56 10.82
N SER A 74 -5.89 -2.40 10.24
CA SER A 74 -7.28 -1.97 10.05
C SER A 74 -8.08 -2.78 9.04
N GLU A 75 -7.43 -3.54 8.16
CA GLU A 75 -8.09 -4.36 7.14
C GLU A 75 -8.20 -5.83 7.55
N LEU A 76 -7.55 -6.24 8.64
CA LEU A 76 -7.65 -7.60 9.16
C LEU A 76 -8.94 -7.77 9.94
N ASN A 77 -9.71 -8.80 9.59
CA ASN A 77 -10.86 -9.17 10.38
C ASN A 77 -10.42 -9.79 11.74
N PRO A 78 -11.32 -9.89 12.74
CA PRO A 78 -10.94 -10.38 14.06
C PRO A 78 -10.28 -11.76 14.06
N VAL A 79 -10.63 -12.64 13.11
CA VAL A 79 -10.04 -13.98 12.98
C VAL A 79 -8.61 -13.90 12.45
N GLU A 80 -8.38 -13.07 11.42
CA GLU A 80 -7.05 -12.84 10.86
C GLU A 80 -6.11 -12.19 11.89
N THR A 81 -6.61 -11.21 12.65
CA THR A 81 -5.86 -10.58 13.75
C THR A 81 -5.50 -11.59 14.83
N GLN A 82 -6.47 -12.42 15.25
CA GLN A 82 -6.22 -13.46 16.24
C GLN A 82 -5.17 -14.48 15.74
N LEU A 83 -5.26 -14.89 14.48
CA LEU A 83 -4.29 -15.80 13.86
C LEU A 83 -2.87 -15.23 13.91
N LEU A 84 -2.68 -13.95 13.57
CA LEU A 84 -1.36 -13.32 13.61
C LEU A 84 -0.81 -13.22 15.04
N ILE A 85 -1.64 -12.81 16.00
CA ILE A 85 -1.26 -12.74 17.42
C ILE A 85 -0.80 -14.11 17.90
N GLU A 86 -1.60 -15.16 17.66
CA GLU A 86 -1.25 -16.52 18.04
C GLU A 86 0.03 -16.97 17.35
N PHE A 87 0.17 -16.73 16.03
CA PHE A 87 1.34 -17.12 15.26
C PHE A 87 2.65 -16.52 15.81
N HIS A 88 2.63 -15.25 16.23
CA HIS A 88 3.81 -14.59 16.82
C HIS A 88 4.21 -15.17 18.18
N THR A 89 3.29 -15.81 18.91
CA THR A 89 3.59 -16.48 20.19
C THR A 89 4.14 -17.90 20.04
N LEU A 90 4.03 -18.49 18.86
CA LEU A 90 4.49 -19.86 18.60
C LEU A 90 6.02 -19.95 18.51
N SER A 91 6.55 -21.11 18.88
CA SER A 91 7.95 -21.43 18.59
C SER A 91 8.16 -21.56 17.07
N PRO A 92 9.39 -21.34 16.56
CA PRO A 92 9.67 -21.48 15.12
C PRO A 92 9.25 -22.84 14.53
N ILE A 93 9.38 -23.91 15.33
CA ILE A 93 8.95 -25.27 14.94
C ILE A 93 7.41 -25.31 14.74
N ASN A 94 6.65 -24.72 15.66
CA ASN A 94 5.20 -24.71 15.60
C ASN A 94 4.68 -23.76 14.52
N GLN A 95 5.37 -22.64 14.25
CA GLN A 95 5.10 -21.79 13.10
C GLN A 95 5.24 -22.58 11.78
N GLY A 96 6.33 -23.34 11.62
CA GLY A 96 6.53 -24.20 10.45
C GLY A 96 5.42 -25.24 10.28
N ARG A 97 5.05 -25.92 11.37
CA ARG A 97 3.92 -26.89 11.36
C ARG A 97 2.59 -26.27 10.99
N LEU A 98 2.33 -25.02 11.40
CA LEU A 98 1.11 -24.32 11.03
C LEU A 98 1.09 -24.00 9.53
N LEU A 99 2.21 -23.57 8.96
CA LEU A 99 2.34 -23.31 7.52
C LEU A 99 2.16 -24.57 6.67
N GLU A 100 2.70 -25.71 7.11
CA GLU A 100 2.46 -27.00 6.44
C GLU A 100 0.97 -27.34 6.40
N ARG A 101 0.26 -27.19 7.52
CA ARG A 101 -1.18 -27.44 7.57
C ARG A 101 -1.98 -26.50 6.68
N LEU A 102 -1.64 -25.21 6.67
CA LEU A 102 -2.26 -24.23 5.77
C LEU A 102 -2.10 -24.64 4.30
N THR A 103 -0.92 -25.16 3.93
CA THR A 103 -0.65 -25.64 2.58
C THR A 103 -1.53 -26.84 2.22
N VAL A 104 -1.68 -27.81 3.13
CA VAL A 104 -2.56 -28.97 2.90
C VAL A 104 -4.02 -28.54 2.73
N LEU A 105 -4.49 -27.59 3.54
CA LEU A 105 -5.88 -27.10 3.47
C LEU A 105 -6.15 -26.30 2.20
N SER A 106 -5.19 -25.53 1.70
CA SER A 106 -5.36 -24.77 0.46
C SER A 106 -5.46 -25.70 -0.76
N GLU A 107 -4.69 -26.78 -0.79
CA GLU A 107 -4.75 -27.79 -1.85
C GLU A 107 -6.09 -28.56 -1.87
N GLN A 108 -6.67 -28.85 -0.69
CA GLN A 108 -7.97 -29.52 -0.56
C GLN A 108 -9.16 -28.65 -1.01
N SER A 109 -8.99 -27.33 -1.01
CA SER A 109 -10.04 -26.37 -1.35
C SER A 109 -10.14 -26.10 -2.86
N CYS A 110 -9.25 -26.68 -3.67
CA CYS A 110 -9.19 -26.55 -5.14
C CYS A 110 -9.92 -27.68 -5.89
N ILE A 111 -10.79 -28.45 -5.22
CA ILE A 111 -11.60 -29.54 -5.80
C ILE A 111 -13.08 -29.16 -5.78
#